data_AF-E6X5J5-F1
#
_entry.id   AF-E6X5J5-F1
#
_cell.length_a   1.000
_cell.length_b   1.000
_cell.length_c   1.000
_cell.angle_alpha   90.00
_cell.angle_beta   90.00
_cell.angle_gamma   90.00
#
_symmetry.space_group_name_H-M   'P 1'
#
loop_
_entity.id
_entity.type
_entity.pdbx_description
1 polymer ?
#
loop_
_entity_poly.entity_id
_entity_poly.type
_entity_poly.pdbx_seq_one_letter_code
_entity_poly.pdbx_strand_id
1 'polypeptide(L)'
;MEAYTKKIDNLEIKMLVDTNLKEQKTFWNIYVYNSKKDSVLIDHFEYSKIYEKEQEYISGDIRKHIIIGDVILEHKTIYLMLYKHGKTYLNTYEFTDDKKFIKNEYFGGSIRSGSYVNYGHPLYLAEIKPITENELFIYLAGGTEMSSGVLPMQKFNNLSKKLTRIIFNENSTKKIENNEKLFETLVLEQNKEKIGTLIKKILIENNHLKINDNFKYLGFLDRSNLKKTRVRSKGLIYFFFQEKSINSNIKIIKYNISKSEWLIADFKEERIKSEE
;
A
#
# COMPACT_ATOMS: atom_id res chain seq x y z
N MET A 1 23.16 -3.42 9.82
CA MET A 1 22.66 -2.12 9.30
C MET A 1 21.16 -2.04 9.52
N GLU A 2 20.62 -0.93 10.02
CA GLU A 2 19.16 -0.72 10.05
C GLU A 2 18.69 -0.31 8.65
N ALA A 3 17.77 -1.08 8.06
CA ALA A 3 17.22 -0.83 6.73
C ALA A 3 15.79 -0.30 6.76
N TYR A 4 15.08 -0.46 7.88
CA TYR A 4 13.73 0.05 8.08
C TYR A 4 13.47 0.23 9.57
N THR A 5 12.76 1.31 9.92
CA THR A 5 12.19 1.56 11.25
C THR A 5 10.83 2.23 11.09
N LYS A 6 9.81 1.73 11.78
CA LYS A 6 8.52 2.41 11.93
C LYS A 6 7.95 2.17 13.32
N LYS A 7 7.48 3.23 13.96
CA LYS A 7 6.67 3.14 15.19
C LYS A 7 5.20 3.00 14.81
N ILE A 8 4.52 2.07 15.46
CA ILE A 8 3.09 1.79 15.31
C ILE A 8 2.53 1.58 16.71
N ASP A 9 1.72 2.54 17.17
CA ASP A 9 1.25 2.64 18.55
C ASP A 9 2.39 2.54 19.58
N ASN A 10 2.36 1.52 20.43
CA ASN A 10 3.38 1.22 21.43
C ASN A 10 4.49 0.29 20.92
N LEU A 11 4.43 -0.15 19.66
CA LEU A 11 5.39 -1.05 19.04
C LEU A 11 6.35 -0.31 18.12
N GLU A 12 7.53 -0.88 17.93
CA GLU A 12 8.50 -0.45 16.92
C GLU A 12 8.91 -1.64 16.05
N ILE A 13 8.78 -1.49 14.74
CA ILE A 13 9.18 -2.50 13.76
C ILE A 13 10.50 -2.10 13.16
N LYS A 14 11.48 -3.02 13.18
CA LYS A 14 12.78 -2.80 12.55
C LYS A 14 13.16 -3.94 11.62
N MET A 15 13.76 -3.58 10.49
CA MET A 15 14.50 -4.53 9.67
C MET A 15 15.99 -4.27 9.81
N LEU A 16 16.71 -5.29 10.26
CA LEU A 16 18.16 -5.29 10.34
C LEU A 16 18.73 -6.16 9.24
N VAL A 17 19.70 -5.63 8.52
CA VAL A 17 20.42 -6.33 7.44
C VAL A 17 21.86 -6.53 7.86
N ASP A 18 22.31 -7.77 7.81
CA ASP A 18 23.68 -8.16 8.16
C ASP A 18 24.29 -9.02 7.06
N THR A 19 25.62 -8.98 6.96
CA THR A 19 26.38 -9.69 5.94
C THR A 19 27.50 -10.47 6.61
N ASN A 20 27.41 -11.80 6.60
CA ASN A 20 28.46 -12.66 7.11
C ASN A 20 29.48 -12.93 6.00
N LEU A 21 30.58 -12.18 6.04
CA LEU A 21 31.68 -12.28 5.07
C LEU A 21 32.33 -13.68 5.00
N LYS A 22 32.34 -14.44 6.11
CA LYS A 22 32.93 -15.78 6.14
C LYS A 22 32.06 -16.79 5.39
N GLU A 23 30.75 -16.71 5.58
CA GLU A 23 29.78 -17.63 4.98
C GLU A 23 29.26 -17.18 3.62
N GLN A 24 29.65 -15.99 3.17
CA GLN A 24 29.13 -15.38 1.95
C GLN A 24 27.61 -15.19 1.93
N LYS A 25 27.02 -14.86 3.08
CA LYS A 25 25.56 -14.71 3.24
C LYS A 25 25.16 -13.31 3.63
N THR A 26 24.00 -12.88 3.13
CA THR A 26 23.28 -11.71 3.61
C THR A 26 21.98 -12.14 4.29
N PHE A 27 21.67 -11.53 5.42
CA PHE A 27 20.49 -11.82 6.23
C PHE A 27 19.66 -10.56 6.43
N TRP A 28 18.33 -10.73 6.42
CA TRP A 28 17.37 -9.71 6.81
C TRP A 28 16.53 -10.25 7.95
N ASN A 29 16.60 -9.59 9.10
CA ASN A 29 15.82 -9.93 10.28
C ASN A 29 14.80 -8.83 10.54
N ILE A 30 13.52 -9.18 10.60
CA ILE A 30 12.44 -8.26 10.92
C ILE A 30 12.00 -8.53 12.37
N TYR A 31 12.07 -7.50 13.20
CA TYR A 31 11.73 -7.56 14.62
C TYR A 31 10.57 -6.65 14.95
N VAL A 32 9.74 -7.10 15.90
CA VAL A 32 8.78 -6.29 16.64
C VAL A 32 9.37 -6.01 18.02
N TYR A 33 9.47 -4.75 18.40
CA TYR A 33 9.89 -4.31 19.72
C TYR A 33 8.68 -3.79 20.49
N ASN A 34 8.40 -4.37 21.67
CA ASN A 34 7.41 -3.85 22.63
C ASN A 34 8.08 -2.89 23.65
N SER A 35 9.41 -2.91 23.72
CA SER A 35 10.28 -2.05 24.51
C SER A 35 11.70 -2.09 23.93
N LYS A 36 12.63 -1.25 24.42
CA LYS A 36 14.03 -1.27 23.94
C LYS A 36 14.76 -2.61 24.16
N LYS A 37 14.29 -3.44 25.09
CA LYS A 37 14.99 -4.67 25.52
C LYS A 37 14.27 -5.97 25.17
N ASP A 38 12.99 -5.90 24.84
CA ASP A 38 12.19 -7.09 24.52
C ASP A 38 11.70 -6.99 23.07
N SER A 39 12.04 -8.02 22.30
CA SER A 39 11.79 -8.08 20.87
C SER A 39 11.48 -9.49 20.42
N VAL A 40 10.68 -9.57 19.36
CA VAL A 40 10.26 -10.82 18.73
C VAL A 40 10.72 -10.78 17.28
N LEU A 41 11.49 -11.78 16.87
CA LEU A 41 11.84 -11.99 15.46
C LEU A 41 10.60 -12.52 14.74
N ILE A 42 10.03 -11.73 13.83
CA ILE A 42 8.84 -12.11 13.06
C ILE A 42 9.17 -12.62 11.67
N ASP A 43 10.33 -12.28 11.12
CA ASP A 43 10.78 -12.81 9.82
C ASP A 43 12.30 -12.87 9.70
N HIS A 44 12.77 -13.87 8.95
CA HIS A 44 14.17 -14.08 8.63
C HIS A 44 14.30 -14.46 7.15
N PHE A 45 15.15 -13.72 6.43
CA PHE A 45 15.51 -14.03 5.05
C PHE A 45 17.02 -14.21 4.95
N GLU A 46 17.43 -15.21 4.20
CA GLU A 46 18.83 -15.51 3.90
C GLU A 46 19.03 -15.54 2.38
N TYR A 47 20.14 -14.96 1.93
CA TYR A 47 20.58 -15.07 0.54
C TYR A 47 22.08 -15.39 0.50
N SER A 48 22.44 -16.51 -0.13
CA SER A 48 23.80 -17.07 -0.19
C SER A 48 24.73 -16.35 -1.18
N LYS A 49 24.59 -15.03 -1.32
CA LYS A 49 25.47 -14.19 -2.14
C LYS A 49 25.64 -12.84 -1.45
N ILE A 50 26.87 -12.35 -1.38
CA ILE A 50 27.18 -11.06 -0.74
C ILE A 50 27.08 -9.89 -1.72
N TYR A 51 27.38 -10.09 -3.00
CA TYR A 51 27.43 -9.06 -4.03
C TYR A 51 27.69 -9.76 -5.36
N GLU A 52 26.98 -9.41 -6.43
CA GLU A 52 27.31 -9.96 -7.76
C GLU A 52 27.48 -8.90 -8.86
N LYS A 53 28.40 -9.25 -9.75
CA LYS A 53 28.88 -8.50 -10.92
C LYS A 53 27.72 -8.08 -11.84
N GLU A 54 28.02 -7.06 -12.63
CA GLU A 54 27.20 -6.27 -13.58
C GLU A 54 26.14 -7.00 -14.47
N GLN A 55 26.08 -8.33 -14.54
CA GLN A 55 25.29 -9.03 -15.57
C GLN A 55 24.07 -9.84 -15.08
N GLU A 56 23.80 -9.97 -13.78
CA GLU A 56 22.60 -10.69 -13.29
C GLU A 56 21.38 -9.77 -13.08
N TYR A 57 20.15 -10.32 -13.13
CA TYR A 57 18.91 -9.58 -12.78
C TYR A 57 18.89 -9.11 -11.31
N ILE A 58 19.71 -9.73 -10.47
CA ILE A 58 19.99 -9.37 -9.07
C ILE A 58 21.47 -8.93 -8.99
N SER A 59 21.87 -7.95 -9.80
CA SER A 59 23.19 -7.31 -9.70
C SER A 59 23.12 -6.08 -8.78
N GLY A 60 24.26 -5.66 -8.23
CA GLY A 60 24.33 -4.54 -7.26
C GLY A 60 24.20 -4.97 -5.79
N ASP A 61 23.99 -3.98 -4.91
CA ASP A 61 23.88 -4.19 -3.45
C ASP A 61 22.67 -5.07 -3.09
N ILE A 62 22.95 -6.35 -2.81
CA ILE A 62 21.91 -7.34 -2.49
C ILE A 62 21.05 -6.89 -1.31
N ARG A 63 21.61 -6.15 -0.35
CA ARG A 63 20.95 -5.65 0.88
C ARG A 63 19.68 -4.84 0.57
N LYS A 64 19.57 -4.27 -0.63
CA LYS A 64 18.43 -3.47 -1.11
C LYS A 64 17.33 -4.28 -1.82
N HIS A 65 17.47 -5.60 -1.93
CA HIS A 65 16.52 -6.44 -2.69
C HIS A 65 15.36 -7.01 -1.84
N ILE A 66 15.38 -6.75 -0.54
CA ILE A 66 14.26 -6.96 0.36
C ILE A 66 13.93 -5.62 1.02
N ILE A 67 12.71 -5.14 0.80
CA ILE A 67 12.28 -3.79 1.22
C ILE A 67 10.92 -3.90 1.90
N ILE A 68 10.79 -3.36 3.12
CA ILE A 68 9.49 -3.14 3.75
C ILE A 68 8.92 -1.83 3.20
N GLY A 69 7.77 -1.91 2.54
CA GLY A 69 7.08 -0.75 1.98
C GLY A 69 6.25 -0.01 3.02
N ASP A 70 5.49 -0.75 3.83
CA ASP A 70 4.69 -0.20 4.92
C ASP A 70 4.33 -1.28 5.95
N VAL A 71 4.02 -0.85 7.17
CA VAL A 71 3.58 -1.73 8.28
C VAL A 71 2.50 -1.04 9.10
N ILE A 72 1.42 -1.75 9.43
CA ILE A 72 0.37 -1.27 10.35
C ILE A 72 0.03 -2.35 11.39
N LEU A 73 -0.59 -1.93 12.49
CA LEU A 73 -1.19 -2.80 13.50
C LEU A 73 -2.71 -2.59 13.49
N GLU A 74 -3.47 -3.65 13.28
CA GLU A 74 -4.93 -3.62 13.34
C GLU A 74 -5.42 -4.89 14.02
N HIS A 75 -6.31 -4.76 15.02
CA HIS A 75 -6.89 -5.90 15.76
C HIS A 75 -5.85 -6.95 16.20
N LYS A 76 -4.71 -6.51 16.76
CA LYS A 76 -3.58 -7.37 17.20
C LYS A 76 -2.85 -8.13 16.07
N THR A 77 -3.14 -7.81 14.81
CA THR A 77 -2.44 -8.35 13.65
C THR A 77 -1.54 -7.28 13.05
N ILE A 78 -0.27 -7.62 12.87
CA ILE A 78 0.66 -6.80 12.10
C ILE A 78 0.48 -7.14 10.63
N TYR A 79 0.25 -6.12 9.81
CA TYR A 79 0.20 -6.22 8.36
C TYR A 79 1.43 -5.54 7.78
N LEU A 80 2.21 -6.28 7.01
CA LEU A 80 3.50 -5.84 6.48
C LEU A 80 3.52 -6.03 4.96
N MET A 81 3.73 -4.95 4.21
CA MET A 81 3.97 -5.02 2.78
C MET A 81 5.45 -5.21 2.51
N LEU A 82 5.80 -6.38 1.96
CA LEU A 82 7.16 -6.78 1.66
C LEU A 82 7.38 -6.78 0.14
N TYR A 83 8.52 -6.24 -0.28
CA TYR A 83 9.12 -6.51 -1.57
C TYR A 83 10.29 -7.48 -1.37
N LYS A 84 10.34 -8.54 -2.16
CA LYS A 84 11.38 -9.57 -2.14
C LYS A 84 11.68 -10.00 -3.57
N HIS A 85 12.85 -9.59 -4.08
CA HIS A 85 13.37 -10.00 -5.40
C HIS A 85 12.35 -9.85 -6.55
N GLY A 86 11.81 -8.65 -6.75
CA GLY A 86 10.86 -8.37 -7.83
C GLY A 86 9.42 -8.77 -7.52
N LYS A 87 9.15 -9.44 -6.40
CA LYS A 87 7.81 -9.85 -5.99
C LYS A 87 7.36 -9.06 -4.77
N THR A 88 6.06 -8.83 -4.67
CA THR A 88 5.45 -8.15 -3.51
C THR A 88 4.48 -9.07 -2.79
N TYR A 89 4.46 -8.96 -1.46
CA TYR A 89 3.67 -9.80 -0.57
C TYR A 89 3.05 -8.95 0.55
N LEU A 90 1.82 -9.29 0.92
CA LEU A 90 1.26 -8.89 2.21
C LEU A 90 1.53 -10.01 3.19
N ASN A 91 2.35 -9.76 4.21
CA ASN A 91 2.56 -10.66 5.33
C ASN A 91 1.67 -10.22 6.50
N THR A 92 1.06 -11.20 7.15
CA THR A 92 0.26 -10.98 8.36
C THR A 92 0.86 -11.77 9.50
N TYR A 93 0.93 -11.15 10.68
CA TYR A 93 1.42 -11.75 11.92
C TYR A 93 0.38 -11.53 13.01
N GLU A 94 -0.46 -12.53 13.25
CA GLU A 94 -1.54 -12.50 14.24
C GLU A 94 -1.02 -13.03 15.56
N PHE A 95 -0.79 -12.14 16.54
CA PHE A 95 -0.20 -12.50 17.83
C PHE A 95 -1.24 -13.20 18.71
N THR A 96 -0.93 -14.43 19.13
CA THR A 96 -1.75 -15.20 20.08
C THR A 96 -1.31 -14.96 21.53
N ASP A 97 -0.06 -14.59 21.74
CA ASP A 97 0.53 -14.07 22.98
C ASP A 97 1.68 -13.09 22.64
N ASP A 98 2.46 -12.63 23.62
CA ASP A 98 3.53 -11.63 23.40
C ASP A 98 4.70 -12.12 22.53
N LYS A 99 4.83 -13.44 22.28
CA LYS A 99 5.98 -14.03 21.55
C LYS A 99 5.60 -14.97 20.41
N LYS A 100 4.36 -15.45 20.39
CA LYS A 100 3.84 -16.38 19.39
C LYS A 100 2.84 -15.71 18.50
N PHE A 101 2.93 -16.02 17.23
CA PHE A 101 2.06 -15.48 16.19
C PHE A 101 1.80 -16.50 15.10
N ILE A 102 0.69 -16.32 14.40
CA ILE A 102 0.37 -17.05 13.18
C ILE A 102 0.80 -16.15 12.00
N LYS A 103 1.72 -16.67 11.18
CA LYS A 103 2.18 -15.99 9.96
C LYS A 103 1.39 -16.48 8.75
N ASN A 104 0.88 -15.56 7.94
CA ASN A 104 0.42 -15.85 6.59
C ASN A 104 1.06 -14.89 5.59
N GLU A 105 1.32 -15.38 4.37
CA GLU A 105 1.89 -14.63 3.26
C GLU A 105 0.93 -14.67 2.08
N TYR A 106 0.61 -13.49 1.53
CA TYR A 106 -0.30 -13.33 0.39
C TYR A 106 0.45 -12.66 -0.75
N PHE A 107 0.57 -13.37 -1.89
CA PHE A 107 1.24 -12.82 -3.07
C PHE A 107 0.45 -11.63 -3.64
N GLY A 108 1.11 -10.47 -3.71
CA GLY A 108 0.59 -9.22 -4.25
C GLY A 108 0.97 -8.97 -5.71
N GLY A 109 1.87 -9.75 -6.31
CA GLY A 109 2.26 -9.59 -7.71
C GLY A 109 3.75 -9.41 -7.94
N SER A 110 4.09 -9.24 -9.21
CA SER A 110 5.46 -9.01 -9.66
C SER A 110 5.62 -7.55 -10.10
N ILE A 111 6.67 -6.91 -9.62
CA ILE A 111 7.15 -5.61 -10.07
C ILE A 111 8.31 -5.89 -11.01
N ARG A 112 8.21 -5.39 -12.25
CA ARG A 112 9.30 -5.54 -13.22
C ARG A 112 10.54 -4.81 -12.69
N SER A 113 11.60 -5.58 -12.45
CA SER A 113 12.95 -5.08 -12.22
C SER A 113 13.80 -5.49 -13.42
N GLY A 114 14.43 -4.53 -14.09
CA GLY A 114 15.47 -4.83 -15.07
C GLY A 114 16.81 -5.09 -14.38
N SER A 115 17.88 -5.35 -15.16
CA SER A 115 19.22 -5.50 -14.58
C SER A 115 19.69 -4.22 -13.90
N TYR A 116 20.45 -4.35 -12.82
CA TYR A 116 20.92 -3.19 -12.04
C TYR A 116 21.75 -2.22 -12.88
N VAL A 117 22.60 -2.70 -13.78
CA VAL A 117 23.42 -1.82 -14.65
C VAL A 117 22.56 -0.89 -15.50
N ASN A 118 21.42 -1.36 -15.97
CA ASN A 118 20.55 -0.59 -16.86
C ASN A 118 19.49 0.21 -16.09
N TYR A 119 19.09 -0.28 -14.92
CA TYR A 119 17.88 0.20 -14.24
C TYR A 119 18.10 0.71 -12.82
N GLY A 120 19.28 0.48 -12.24
CA GLY A 120 19.63 0.83 -10.86
C GLY A 120 19.01 -0.10 -9.82
N HIS A 121 19.02 0.32 -8.56
CA HIS A 121 18.42 -0.45 -7.47
C HIS A 121 16.90 -0.50 -7.55
N PRO A 122 16.27 -1.54 -6.99
CA PRO A 122 14.83 -1.57 -6.86
C PRO A 122 14.33 -0.43 -5.95
N LEU A 123 13.23 0.17 -6.36
CA LEU A 123 12.44 1.09 -5.54
C LEU A 123 11.12 0.42 -5.22
N TYR A 124 10.69 0.56 -3.96
CA TYR A 124 9.42 0.03 -3.51
C TYR A 124 8.77 0.96 -2.49
N LEU A 125 7.49 1.23 -2.69
CA LEU A 125 6.67 2.05 -1.83
C LEU A 125 5.30 1.39 -1.73
N ALA A 126 4.90 1.12 -0.49
CA ALA A 126 3.54 0.68 -0.18
C ALA A 126 2.87 1.66 0.76
N GLU A 127 1.55 1.62 0.81
CA GLU A 127 0.75 2.27 1.85
C GLU A 127 -0.47 1.40 2.14
N ILE A 128 -0.59 0.93 3.39
CA ILE A 128 -1.71 0.13 3.85
C ILE A 128 -2.71 1.05 4.54
N LYS A 129 -3.95 1.05 4.08
CA LYS A 129 -5.04 1.84 4.64
C LYS A 129 -6.20 0.95 5.11
N PRO A 130 -6.44 0.87 6.43
CA PRO A 130 -7.69 0.32 6.95
C PRO A 130 -8.85 1.23 6.56
N ILE A 131 -9.86 0.66 5.90
CA ILE A 131 -11.08 1.39 5.50
C ILE A 131 -12.29 0.91 6.30
N THR A 132 -12.33 -0.39 6.60
CA THR A 132 -13.27 -0.98 7.55
C THR A 132 -12.52 -1.95 8.46
N GLU A 133 -13.18 -2.49 9.49
CA GLU A 133 -12.62 -3.51 10.39
C GLU A 133 -12.12 -4.74 9.62
N ASN A 134 -12.74 -5.05 8.47
CA ASN A 134 -12.48 -6.26 7.71
C ASN A 134 -11.75 -6.02 6.38
N GLU A 135 -11.58 -4.77 5.95
CA GLU A 135 -11.06 -4.46 4.61
C GLU A 135 -9.96 -3.42 4.66
N LEU A 136 -8.79 -3.83 4.17
CA LEU A 136 -7.61 -2.99 3.97
C LEU A 136 -7.45 -2.72 2.48
N PHE A 137 -7.08 -1.49 2.15
CA PHE A 137 -6.69 -1.11 0.79
C PHE A 137 -5.21 -0.78 0.76
N ILE A 138 -4.53 -1.30 -0.25
CA ILE A 138 -3.08 -1.24 -0.32
C ILE A 138 -2.72 -0.58 -1.64
N TYR A 139 -2.05 0.55 -1.53
CA TYR A 139 -1.40 1.13 -2.68
C TYR A 139 0.02 0.56 -2.82
N LEU A 140 0.43 0.32 -4.07
CA LEU A 140 1.76 -0.17 -4.40
C LEU A 140 2.35 0.60 -5.57
N ALA A 141 3.56 1.11 -5.37
CA ALA A 141 4.43 1.59 -6.44
C ALA A 141 5.80 0.97 -6.29
N GLY A 142 6.47 0.76 -7.40
CA GLY A 142 7.84 0.29 -7.39
C GLY A 142 8.39 0.18 -8.79
N GLY A 143 9.58 -0.36 -8.88
CA GLY A 143 10.35 -0.45 -10.10
C GLY A 143 11.80 -0.31 -9.73
N THR A 144 12.50 0.60 -10.38
CA THR A 144 13.91 0.84 -10.19
C THR A 144 14.21 2.34 -10.20
N GLU A 145 15.44 2.73 -9.86
CA GLU A 145 15.89 4.12 -9.90
C GLU A 145 15.70 4.79 -11.27
N MET A 146 15.74 4.02 -12.36
CA MET A 146 15.56 4.50 -13.74
C MET A 146 14.14 4.35 -14.29
N SER A 147 13.29 3.53 -13.67
CA SER A 147 11.94 3.26 -14.18
C SER A 147 10.98 2.95 -13.04
N SER A 148 9.95 3.77 -12.87
CA SER A 148 8.92 3.56 -11.86
C SER A 148 7.60 3.14 -12.49
N GLY A 149 6.93 2.16 -11.87
CA GLY A 149 5.57 1.75 -12.17
C GLY A 149 4.66 1.83 -10.95
N VAL A 150 3.36 1.87 -11.22
CA VAL A 150 2.31 1.74 -10.20
C VAL A 150 1.60 0.42 -10.47
N LEU A 151 1.51 -0.42 -9.44
CA LEU A 151 0.67 -1.61 -9.51
C LEU A 151 -0.78 -1.21 -9.24
N PRO A 152 -1.77 -1.95 -9.79
CA PRO A 152 -3.17 -1.76 -9.42
C PRO A 152 -3.32 -1.80 -7.90
N MET A 153 -4.15 -0.89 -7.37
CA MET A 153 -4.49 -0.88 -5.94
C MET A 153 -5.04 -2.25 -5.54
N GLN A 154 -4.72 -2.70 -4.33
CA GLN A 154 -5.14 -4.00 -3.85
C GLN A 154 -6.10 -3.85 -2.69
N LYS A 155 -6.92 -4.88 -2.50
CA LYS A 155 -7.83 -4.99 -1.38
C LYS A 155 -7.56 -6.31 -0.67
N PHE A 156 -7.34 -6.23 0.64
CA PHE A 156 -7.28 -7.40 1.50
C PHE A 156 -8.55 -7.49 2.33
N ASN A 157 -9.22 -8.65 2.27
CA ASN A 157 -10.39 -8.93 3.09
C ASN A 157 -10.00 -9.91 4.21
N ASN A 158 -10.05 -9.42 5.46
CA ASN A 158 -9.64 -10.13 6.66
C ASN A 158 -10.47 -11.38 6.96
N LEU A 159 -11.76 -11.39 6.59
CA LEU A 159 -12.65 -12.53 6.84
C LEU A 159 -12.37 -13.68 5.87
N SER A 160 -12.29 -13.37 4.58
CA SER A 160 -12.03 -14.37 3.54
C SER A 160 -10.55 -14.70 3.36
N LYS A 161 -9.65 -13.94 4.02
CA LYS A 161 -8.20 -14.04 3.90
C LYS A 161 -7.74 -13.99 2.43
N LYS A 162 -8.31 -13.06 1.67
CA LYS A 162 -8.05 -12.90 0.22
C LYS A 162 -7.49 -11.53 -0.09
N LEU A 163 -6.46 -11.51 -0.93
CA LEU A 163 -5.88 -10.33 -1.55
C LEU A 163 -6.31 -10.27 -3.03
N THR A 164 -6.94 -9.18 -3.43
CA THR A 164 -7.43 -8.95 -4.80
C THR A 164 -6.86 -7.66 -5.37
N ARG A 165 -6.79 -7.56 -6.71
CA ARG A 165 -6.48 -6.32 -7.44
C ARG A 165 -7.76 -5.58 -7.77
N ILE A 166 -7.72 -4.27 -7.69
CA ILE A 166 -8.80 -3.37 -8.07
C ILE A 166 -8.50 -2.85 -9.47
N ILE A 167 -9.36 -3.21 -10.42
CA ILE A 167 -9.25 -2.78 -11.82
C ILE A 167 -10.40 -1.83 -12.12
N PHE A 168 -10.06 -0.55 -12.31
CA PHE A 168 -11.01 0.48 -12.73
C PHE A 168 -11.34 0.33 -14.21
N ASN A 169 -12.60 0.54 -14.57
CA ASN A 169 -13.00 0.59 -15.97
C ASN A 169 -12.68 1.98 -16.55
N GLU A 170 -11.47 2.13 -17.11
CA GLU A 170 -11.00 3.40 -17.68
C GLU A 170 -11.84 3.83 -18.89
N ASN A 171 -12.43 2.88 -19.65
CA ASN A 171 -13.24 3.19 -20.83
C ASN A 171 -14.60 3.82 -20.48
N SER A 172 -15.14 3.54 -19.29
CA SER A 172 -16.39 4.12 -18.80
C SER A 172 -16.19 5.18 -17.72
N THR A 173 -14.95 5.67 -17.56
CA THR A 173 -14.64 6.66 -16.52
C THR A 173 -15.21 8.02 -16.91
N LYS A 174 -16.18 8.50 -16.14
CA LYS A 174 -16.71 9.86 -16.26
C LYS A 174 -15.77 10.84 -15.56
N LYS A 175 -15.34 11.87 -16.29
CA LYS A 175 -14.48 12.95 -15.79
C LYS A 175 -15.31 14.18 -15.55
N ILE A 176 -15.18 14.77 -14.36
CA ILE A 176 -15.93 15.98 -13.98
C ILE A 176 -14.95 16.99 -13.42
N GLU A 177 -14.80 18.10 -14.14
CA GLU A 177 -13.92 19.20 -13.72
C GLU A 177 -14.43 19.86 -12.44
N ASN A 178 -13.49 20.23 -11.57
CA ASN A 178 -13.73 20.94 -10.33
C ASN A 178 -12.80 22.16 -10.27
N ASN A 179 -13.33 23.31 -10.67
CA ASN A 179 -12.55 24.54 -10.79
C ASN A 179 -12.09 25.13 -9.44
N GLU A 180 -12.65 24.66 -8.31
CA GLU A 180 -12.35 25.22 -6.99
C GLU A 180 -11.01 24.72 -6.41
N LYS A 181 -10.34 23.75 -7.05
CA LYS A 181 -9.03 23.23 -6.63
C LYS A 181 -8.93 22.84 -5.15
N LEU A 182 -10.06 22.53 -4.53
CA LEU A 182 -10.21 22.42 -3.08
C LEU A 182 -9.18 21.47 -2.43
N PHE A 183 -8.85 20.36 -3.07
CA PHE A 183 -7.96 19.36 -2.51
C PHE A 183 -6.46 19.73 -2.58
N GLU A 184 -6.08 20.80 -3.26
CA GLU A 184 -4.69 21.28 -3.29
C GLU A 184 -4.19 21.60 -1.87
N THR A 185 -5.05 22.16 -1.01
CA THR A 185 -4.68 22.63 0.34
C THR A 185 -5.50 22.03 1.48
N LEU A 186 -6.64 21.38 1.19
CA LEU A 186 -7.51 20.80 2.22
C LEU A 186 -6.81 19.72 3.05
N VAL A 187 -6.79 19.86 4.38
CA VAL A 187 -6.32 18.81 5.30
C VAL A 187 -7.39 17.72 5.40
N LEU A 188 -7.17 16.58 4.74
CA LEU A 188 -8.21 15.56 4.51
C LEU A 188 -8.67 14.90 5.82
N GLU A 189 -7.75 14.67 6.74
CA GLU A 189 -7.96 14.02 8.03
C GLU A 189 -8.93 14.81 8.93
N GLN A 190 -8.88 16.14 8.84
CA GLN A 190 -9.65 17.07 9.68
C GLN A 190 -11.01 17.44 9.06
N ASN A 191 -11.22 17.13 7.78
CA ASN A 191 -12.37 17.64 7.01
C ASN A 191 -13.29 16.51 6.50
N LYS A 192 -13.39 15.38 7.23
CA LYS A 192 -14.11 14.18 6.77
C LYS A 192 -15.57 14.44 6.40
N GLU A 193 -16.31 15.22 7.19
CA GLU A 193 -17.72 15.52 6.92
C GLU A 193 -17.88 16.38 5.66
N LYS A 194 -17.07 17.42 5.52
CA LYS A 194 -17.04 18.28 4.32
C LYS A 194 -16.76 17.47 3.06
N ILE A 195 -15.77 16.57 3.12
CA ILE A 195 -15.42 15.67 2.02
C ILE A 195 -16.58 14.75 1.68
N GLY A 196 -17.21 14.14 2.70
CA GLY A 196 -18.38 13.28 2.51
C GLY A 196 -19.54 14.00 1.81
N THR A 197 -19.86 15.22 2.23
CA THR A 197 -20.91 16.05 1.60
C THR A 197 -20.58 16.37 0.14
N LEU A 198 -19.33 16.73 -0.16
CA LEU A 198 -18.89 17.03 -1.52
C LEU A 198 -18.97 15.81 -2.43
N ILE A 199 -18.53 14.65 -1.94
CA ILE A 199 -18.63 13.40 -2.70
C ILE A 199 -20.10 13.01 -2.91
N LYS A 200 -20.95 13.14 -1.89
CA LYS A 200 -22.39 12.86 -2.05
C LYS A 200 -23.00 13.76 -3.12
N LYS A 201 -22.70 15.06 -3.08
CA LYS A 201 -23.17 16.06 -4.05
C LYS A 201 -22.74 15.70 -5.47
N ILE A 202 -21.45 15.44 -5.70
CA ILE A 202 -20.95 15.15 -7.05
C ILE A 202 -21.57 13.88 -7.62
N LEU A 203 -21.81 12.86 -6.77
CA LEU A 203 -22.46 11.61 -7.19
C LEU A 203 -23.93 11.84 -7.57
N ILE A 204 -24.67 12.67 -6.82
CA ILE A 204 -26.06 13.02 -7.11
C ILE A 204 -26.19 13.81 -8.42
N GLU A 205 -25.40 14.87 -8.57
CA GLU A 205 -25.42 15.74 -9.75
C GLU A 205 -25.08 14.98 -11.03
N ASN A 206 -24.41 13.83 -10.90
CA ASN A 206 -23.98 13.01 -12.02
C ASN A 206 -24.75 11.69 -12.14
N ASN A 207 -25.90 11.55 -11.47
CA ASN A 207 -26.80 10.41 -11.54
C ASN A 207 -26.18 9.07 -11.10
N HIS A 208 -25.14 9.11 -10.27
CA HIS A 208 -24.55 7.92 -9.64
C HIS A 208 -25.17 7.58 -8.28
N LEU A 209 -25.94 8.52 -7.71
CA LEU A 209 -26.62 8.38 -6.43
C LEU A 209 -27.92 9.18 -6.47
N LYS A 210 -28.99 8.70 -5.84
CA LYS A 210 -30.22 9.50 -5.65
C LYS A 210 -30.09 10.39 -4.40
N ILE A 211 -30.83 11.49 -4.37
CA ILE A 211 -30.81 12.47 -3.26
C ILE A 211 -31.03 11.80 -1.90
N ASN A 212 -32.00 10.89 -1.85
CA ASN A 212 -32.42 10.19 -0.64
C ASN A 212 -31.60 8.94 -0.34
N ASP A 213 -30.63 8.59 -1.17
CA ASP A 213 -29.80 7.43 -0.89
C ASP A 213 -28.94 7.70 0.35
N ASN A 214 -28.85 6.67 1.19
CA ASN A 214 -28.00 6.69 2.35
C ASN A 214 -26.55 6.66 1.90
N PHE A 215 -25.74 7.61 2.36
CA PHE A 215 -24.33 7.72 2.01
C PHE A 215 -23.49 7.70 3.29
N LYS A 216 -22.41 6.94 3.28
CA LYS A 216 -21.43 6.87 4.38
C LYS A 216 -20.03 7.02 3.78
N TYR A 217 -19.36 8.11 4.12
CA TYR A 217 -17.94 8.27 3.84
C TYR A 217 -17.11 7.40 4.79
N LEU A 218 -16.12 6.68 4.26
CA LEU A 218 -15.28 5.75 5.03
C LEU A 218 -13.86 6.24 5.22
N GLY A 219 -13.32 6.99 4.26
CA GLY A 219 -11.97 7.53 4.35
C GLY A 219 -11.34 7.75 2.99
N PHE A 220 -10.01 7.88 2.98
CA PHE A 220 -9.25 8.16 1.77
C PHE A 220 -7.86 7.52 1.81
N LEU A 221 -7.25 7.40 0.63
CA LEU A 221 -5.84 7.09 0.44
C LEU A 221 -5.27 8.20 -0.47
N ASP A 222 -4.31 8.97 0.05
CA ASP A 222 -3.78 10.19 -0.57
C ASP A 222 -2.43 9.90 -1.22
N ARG A 223 -2.41 9.87 -2.56
CA ARG A 223 -1.19 9.67 -3.37
C ARG A 223 -0.62 10.97 -3.90
N SER A 224 -0.93 12.08 -3.26
CA SER A 224 -0.29 13.35 -3.59
C SER A 224 1.11 13.44 -3.00
N ASN A 225 1.96 14.27 -3.62
CA ASN A 225 3.31 14.54 -3.15
C ASN A 225 3.37 15.40 -1.86
N LEU A 226 2.38 15.30 -0.96
CA LEU A 226 2.19 16.18 0.21
C LEU A 226 3.44 16.29 1.10
N LYS A 227 4.27 15.23 1.15
CA LYS A 227 5.39 15.08 2.08
C LYS A 227 6.46 16.17 2.02
N LYS A 228 6.49 17.05 1.01
CA LYS A 228 7.52 18.10 0.88
C LYS A 228 7.01 19.55 0.92
N THR A 229 5.79 19.84 0.48
CA THR A 229 5.38 21.22 0.14
C THR A 229 4.15 21.74 0.88
N ARG A 230 3.50 20.92 1.72
CA ARG A 230 2.18 21.23 2.36
C ARG A 230 1.03 21.54 1.38
N VAL A 231 1.30 21.50 0.07
CA VAL A 231 0.37 21.72 -1.03
C VAL A 231 0.46 20.54 -1.99
N ARG A 232 -0.69 20.00 -2.38
CA ARG A 232 -0.80 18.94 -3.39
C ARG A 232 -0.79 19.58 -4.77
N SER A 233 0.23 19.30 -5.57
CA SER A 233 0.31 19.77 -6.96
C SER A 233 0.08 18.68 -8.00
N LYS A 234 0.28 17.41 -7.63
CA LYS A 234 0.11 16.23 -8.47
C LYS A 234 -0.32 15.02 -7.64
N GLY A 235 -0.91 14.03 -8.31
CA GLY A 235 -1.27 12.74 -7.73
C GLY A 235 -2.77 12.46 -7.82
N LEU A 236 -3.16 11.31 -7.27
CA LEU A 236 -4.54 10.89 -7.14
C LEU A 236 -4.91 10.82 -5.65
N ILE A 237 -6.16 11.15 -5.32
CA ILE A 237 -6.75 10.81 -4.03
C ILE A 237 -7.85 9.80 -4.30
N TYR A 238 -7.83 8.68 -3.59
CA TYR A 238 -8.88 7.69 -3.62
C TYR A 238 -9.78 7.92 -2.42
N PHE A 239 -11.08 8.12 -2.64
CA PHE A 239 -12.07 8.26 -1.58
C PHE A 239 -12.97 7.04 -1.52
N PHE A 240 -13.16 6.52 -0.31
CA PHE A 240 -13.93 5.32 -0.04
C PHE A 240 -15.26 5.69 0.59
N PHE A 241 -16.33 5.07 0.11
CA PHE A 241 -17.68 5.29 0.62
C PHE A 241 -18.55 4.05 0.48
N GLN A 242 -19.68 4.04 1.17
CA GLN A 242 -20.73 3.03 1.08
C GLN A 242 -22.07 3.72 0.90
N GLU A 243 -22.93 3.10 0.10
CA GLU A 243 -24.35 3.43 0.05
C GLU A 243 -25.02 2.60 1.14
N LYS A 244 -25.61 3.13 2.23
CA LYS A 244 -26.09 2.26 3.34
C LYS A 244 -27.30 1.41 2.93
N SER A 245 -27.03 0.30 2.24
CA SER A 245 -27.85 -0.89 2.15
C SER A 245 -27.19 -2.00 2.98
N ILE A 246 -27.97 -2.99 3.41
CA ILE A 246 -27.54 -4.05 4.35
C ILE A 246 -26.31 -4.84 3.85
N ASN A 247 -26.03 -4.81 2.53
CA ASN A 247 -24.90 -5.50 1.89
C ASN A 247 -24.04 -4.58 1.01
N SER A 248 -23.88 -3.31 1.39
CA SER A 248 -23.18 -2.36 0.54
C SER A 248 -21.67 -2.60 0.47
N ASN A 249 -21.19 -3.03 -0.70
CA ASN A 249 -19.78 -3.07 -1.01
C ASN A 249 -19.16 -1.67 -0.93
N ILE A 250 -17.88 -1.59 -0.54
CA ILE A 250 -17.12 -0.34 -0.60
C ILE A 250 -17.03 0.12 -2.04
N LYS A 251 -17.40 1.38 -2.28
CA LYS A 251 -17.23 2.08 -3.55
C LYS A 251 -16.05 3.05 -3.45
N ILE A 252 -15.46 3.35 -4.61
CA ILE A 252 -14.28 4.20 -4.72
C ILE A 252 -14.52 5.26 -5.78
N ILE A 253 -14.25 6.53 -5.44
CA ILE A 253 -14.17 7.64 -6.39
C ILE A 253 -12.76 8.22 -6.34
N LYS A 254 -12.17 8.53 -7.50
CA LYS A 254 -10.81 9.09 -7.57
C LYS A 254 -10.90 10.60 -7.80
N TYR A 255 -9.95 11.36 -7.28
CA TYR A 255 -9.75 12.77 -7.61
C TYR A 255 -8.33 12.97 -8.15
N ASN A 256 -8.22 13.55 -9.34
CA ASN A 256 -6.95 13.87 -9.96
C ASN A 256 -6.59 15.32 -9.67
N ILE A 257 -5.56 15.50 -8.85
CA ILE A 257 -5.13 16.81 -8.36
C ILE A 257 -4.65 17.69 -9.51
N SER A 258 -3.80 17.15 -10.39
CA SER A 258 -3.17 17.91 -11.47
C SER A 258 -4.19 18.53 -12.43
N LYS A 259 -5.29 17.82 -12.65
CA LYS A 259 -6.38 18.23 -13.54
C LYS A 259 -7.57 18.81 -12.81
N SER A 260 -7.55 18.76 -11.48
CA SER A 260 -8.67 19.13 -10.62
C SER A 260 -9.98 18.51 -11.08
N GLU A 261 -9.98 17.20 -11.33
CA GLU A 261 -11.14 16.48 -11.86
C GLU A 261 -11.48 15.28 -10.96
N TRP A 262 -12.78 15.03 -10.80
CA TRP A 262 -13.30 13.78 -10.29
C TRP A 262 -13.29 12.74 -11.40
N LEU A 263 -12.90 11.52 -11.05
CA LEU A 263 -12.95 10.34 -11.92
C LEU A 263 -13.92 9.34 -11.30
N ILE A 264 -15.10 9.25 -11.87
CA ILE A 264 -16.16 8.33 -11.44
C ILE A 264 -16.15 7.14 -12.37
N ALA A 265 -15.85 5.96 -11.84
CA ALA A 265 -15.80 4.73 -12.59
C ALA A 265 -16.14 3.56 -11.68
N ASP A 266 -16.81 2.56 -12.24
CA ASP A 266 -16.90 1.26 -11.61
C ASP A 266 -15.54 0.57 -11.61
N PHE A 267 -15.37 -0.36 -10.68
CA PHE A 267 -14.21 -1.24 -10.63
C PHE A 267 -14.66 -2.67 -10.43
N LYS A 268 -13.78 -3.59 -10.80
CA LYS A 268 -13.91 -5.02 -10.47
C LYS A 268 -12.72 -5.45 -9.63
N GLU A 269 -12.95 -6.48 -8.82
CA GLU A 269 -11.90 -7.18 -8.10
C GLU A 269 -11.42 -8.36 -8.93
N GLU A 270 -10.12 -8.46 -9.15
CA GLU A 270 -9.49 -9.57 -9.86
C GLU A 270 -8.57 -10.35 -8.93
N ARG A 271 -8.59 -11.68 -9.07
CA ARG A 271 -7.68 -12.56 -8.35
C ARG A 271 -6.24 -12.29 -8.79
N ILE A 272 -5.33 -12.21 -7.82
CA ILE A 272 -3.89 -12.19 -8.08
C ILE A 272 -3.45 -13.62 -8.36
N LYS A 273 -3.02 -13.89 -9.59
CA LYS A 273 -2.39 -15.16 -9.94
C LYS A 273 -0.94 -15.13 -9.44
N SER A 274 -0.56 -16.10 -8.61
CA SER A 274 0.86 -16.41 -8.41
C SER A 274 1.44 -16.90 -9.73
N GLU A 275 2.62 -16.41 -10.09
CA GLU A 275 3.42 -17.09 -11.12
C GLU A 275 3.83 -18.46 -10.54
N GLU A 276 3.47 -19.53 -11.23
CA GLU A 276 4.03 -20.88 -11.05
C GLU A 276 5.53 -20.87 -11.38
#